data_AF-A0A954UJS9-F1
#
_entry.id   AF-A0A954UJS9-F1
#
_cell.length_a   1.000
_cell.length_b   1.000
_cell.length_c   1.000
_cell.angle_alpha   90.00
_cell.angle_beta   90.00
_cell.angle_gamma   90.00
#
_symmetry.space_group_name_H-M   'P 1'
#
loop_
_entity.id
_entity.type
_entity.pdbx_description
1 polymer ?
#
loop_
_entity_poly.entity_id
_entity_poly.type
_entity_poly.pdbx_seq_one_letter_code
_entity_poly.pdbx_strand_id
1 'polypeptide(L)'
;MTEEKDTTQVAASSADNNDGPVSREALYKMVWSEPMLRVAARFGVSSSYMARVCTLLNVPRPERGYWAKLAVGKAPKQPPLPEPRPGDQLEWTRDGALPKRARSLPRPPDQRPRRKRTARRQLPDRHPLVSAAKPLFETGRLSWRTQYLKPTKRLLVDLAVTKTGLDKAIAFANGFFLALEARDHRVVIAPNSEQFHRADVDERENPGEGNHHSDLWSPMRCTVVYIGTVAIGLTIIEMSEEAEARYVNGEYVRLTDYVPKRRGRYAQHHGWTSTHDFPTGRLCLQAYSPYPRADWAQQWRETSNRPLSGRIPAIVRELEKATVEIARLVEEGERQAEIERQRWEAQQERWRREEEARRAAKALKDSREELLQIIDAWAEAKRLEAYFADAERRARDLPDEQKERKIEKLRQARALVGSTDALERFDAWRAPEER
;
A
#
# COMPACT_ATOMS: atom_id res chain seq x y z
N MET A 1 -47.39 -42.16 33.77
CA MET A 1 -46.28 -42.65 32.94
C MET A 1 -46.00 -41.60 31.90
N THR A 2 -45.13 -40.66 32.24
CA THR A 2 -44.73 -39.52 31.43
C THR A 2 -43.23 -39.70 31.19
N GLU A 3 -42.88 -40.09 29.97
CA GLU A 3 -41.49 -40.32 29.56
C GLU A 3 -40.80 -38.98 29.29
N GLU A 4 -39.77 -38.71 30.07
CA GLU A 4 -38.82 -37.61 29.92
C GLU A 4 -38.01 -37.78 28.62
N LYS A 5 -38.04 -36.75 27.78
CA LYS A 5 -37.12 -36.62 26.64
C LYS A 5 -35.80 -36.04 27.14
N ASP A 6 -34.83 -36.92 27.35
CA ASP A 6 -33.44 -36.58 27.59
C ASP A 6 -32.85 -35.88 26.35
N THR A 7 -32.73 -34.55 26.43
CA THR A 7 -32.10 -33.72 25.40
C THR A 7 -30.68 -33.45 25.86
N THR A 8 -29.75 -34.31 25.43
CA THR A 8 -28.32 -34.10 25.65
C THR A 8 -27.86 -32.90 24.83
N GLN A 9 -27.80 -31.73 25.48
CA GLN A 9 -27.07 -30.55 25.01
C GLN A 9 -25.58 -30.91 24.92
N VAL A 10 -25.10 -31.13 23.69
CA VAL A 10 -23.66 -31.14 23.41
C VAL A 10 -23.18 -29.70 23.53
N ALA A 11 -22.55 -29.39 24.66
CA ALA A 11 -21.89 -28.12 24.91
C ALA A 11 -20.86 -27.85 23.79
N ALA A 12 -21.16 -26.86 22.95
CA ALA A 12 -20.19 -26.27 22.05
C ALA A 12 -19.09 -25.63 22.89
N SER A 13 -17.97 -26.33 23.03
CA SER A 13 -16.74 -25.76 23.59
C SER A 13 -16.38 -24.52 22.79
N SER A 14 -16.33 -23.38 23.48
CA SER A 14 -15.87 -22.08 22.99
C SER A 14 -14.58 -22.24 22.18
N ALA A 15 -14.70 -22.09 20.86
CA ALA A 15 -13.54 -21.97 19.99
C ALA A 15 -12.86 -20.65 20.34
N ASP A 16 -11.67 -20.74 20.93
CA ASP A 16 -10.69 -19.66 20.84
C ASP A 16 -10.51 -19.35 19.35
N ASN A 17 -11.13 -18.25 18.90
CA ASN A 17 -10.88 -17.71 17.57
C ASN A 17 -9.43 -17.24 17.54
N ASN A 18 -8.55 -18.14 17.10
CA ASN A 18 -7.13 -17.86 16.96
C ASN A 18 -6.91 -17.06 15.67
N ASP A 19 -7.37 -15.80 15.69
CA ASP A 19 -7.28 -14.85 14.57
C ASP A 19 -5.89 -14.17 14.48
N GLY A 20 -4.96 -14.55 15.35
CA GLY A 20 -3.58 -14.06 15.34
C GLY A 20 -2.72 -14.61 14.19
N PRO A 21 -1.55 -13.99 13.92
CA PRO A 21 -0.62 -14.47 12.91
C PRO A 21 -0.08 -15.87 13.27
N VAL A 22 -0.19 -16.80 12.32
CA VAL A 22 0.32 -18.16 12.43
C VAL A 22 1.67 -18.22 11.75
N SER A 23 2.74 -18.50 12.51
CA SER A 23 4.07 -18.69 11.94
C SER A 23 4.18 -19.99 11.14
N ARG A 24 5.11 -19.99 10.19
CA ARG A 24 5.47 -21.13 9.36
C ARG A 24 5.84 -22.37 10.19
N GLU A 25 6.61 -22.17 11.25
CA GLU A 25 7.03 -23.23 12.17
C GLU A 25 5.85 -23.77 12.98
N ALA A 26 4.95 -22.88 13.43
CA ALA A 26 3.74 -23.28 14.15
C ALA A 26 2.80 -24.09 13.23
N LEU A 27 2.59 -23.63 11.99
CA LEU A 27 1.77 -24.35 11.02
C LEU A 27 2.36 -25.72 10.68
N TYR A 28 3.68 -25.80 10.50
CA TYR A 28 4.36 -27.07 10.28
C TYR A 28 4.14 -28.06 11.44
N LYS A 29 4.28 -27.61 12.69
CA LYS A 29 3.99 -28.45 13.86
C LYS A 29 2.53 -28.92 13.87
N MET A 30 1.57 -28.03 13.60
CA MET A 30 0.15 -28.37 13.56
C MET A 30 -0.17 -29.42 12.48
N VAL A 31 0.28 -29.18 11.24
CA VAL A 31 0.02 -30.04 10.08
C VAL A 31 0.59 -31.46 10.23
N TRP A 32 1.66 -31.63 11.00
CA TRP A 32 2.26 -32.93 11.30
C TRP A 32 1.78 -33.55 12.62
N SER A 33 0.97 -32.83 13.41
CA SER A 33 0.38 -33.32 14.66
C SER A 33 -1.05 -33.84 14.50
N GLU A 34 -1.83 -33.28 13.57
CA GLU A 34 -3.23 -33.67 13.36
C GLU A 34 -3.66 -33.59 11.88
N PRO A 35 -4.74 -34.30 11.48
CA PRO A 35 -5.26 -34.23 10.12
C PRO A 35 -5.64 -32.81 9.71
N MET A 36 -5.36 -32.44 8.45
CA MET A 36 -5.60 -31.09 7.89
C MET A 36 -7.04 -30.59 8.08
N LEU A 37 -8.03 -31.49 8.14
CA LEU A 37 -9.43 -31.16 8.44
C LEU A 37 -9.58 -30.51 9.83
N ARG A 38 -8.87 -31.02 10.84
CA ARG A 38 -8.86 -30.48 12.20
C ARG A 38 -8.10 -29.16 12.25
N VAL A 39 -6.91 -29.10 11.63
CA VAL A 39 -6.12 -27.86 11.53
C VAL A 39 -6.95 -26.74 10.92
N ALA A 40 -7.60 -27.01 9.78
CA ALA A 40 -8.39 -25.99 9.08
C ALA A 40 -9.63 -25.55 9.87
N ALA A 41 -10.28 -26.47 10.60
CA ALA A 41 -11.42 -26.16 11.45
C ALA A 41 -11.06 -25.18 12.58
N ARG A 42 -9.86 -25.27 13.17
CA ARG A 42 -9.39 -24.33 14.21
C ARG A 42 -9.37 -22.87 13.75
N PHE A 43 -9.16 -22.64 12.45
CA PHE A 43 -9.12 -21.29 11.87
C PHE A 43 -10.38 -20.95 11.08
N GLY A 44 -11.43 -21.78 11.14
CA GLY A 44 -12.68 -21.57 10.41
C GLY A 44 -12.50 -21.50 8.88
N VAL A 45 -11.52 -22.21 8.33
CA VAL A 45 -11.24 -22.28 6.87
C VAL A 45 -11.40 -23.71 6.34
N SER A 46 -11.48 -23.86 5.02
CA SER A 46 -11.52 -25.18 4.40
C SER A 46 -10.14 -25.85 4.39
N SER A 47 -10.12 -27.19 4.38
CA SER A 47 -8.87 -27.96 4.25
C SER A 47 -8.12 -27.69 2.95
N SER A 48 -8.84 -27.39 1.86
CA SER A 48 -8.26 -26.99 0.58
C SER A 48 -7.64 -25.59 0.63
N TYR A 49 -8.24 -24.66 1.37
CA TYR A 49 -7.65 -23.35 1.62
C TYR A 49 -6.38 -23.48 2.47
N MET A 50 -6.43 -24.23 3.58
CA MET A 50 -5.25 -24.45 4.42
C MET A 50 -4.11 -25.15 3.67
N ALA A 51 -4.43 -26.07 2.75
CA ALA A 51 -3.44 -26.65 1.84
C ALA A 51 -2.73 -25.61 0.96
N ARG A 52 -3.44 -24.58 0.49
CA ARG A 52 -2.84 -23.45 -0.25
C ARG A 52 -1.96 -22.59 0.66
N VAL A 53 -2.36 -22.37 1.91
CA VAL A 53 -1.54 -21.67 2.92
C VAL A 53 -0.23 -22.44 3.17
N CYS A 54 -0.28 -23.76 3.33
CA CYS A 54 0.93 -24.58 3.47
C CYS A 54 1.85 -24.43 2.25
N THR A 55 1.31 -24.43 1.03
CA THR A 55 2.09 -24.20 -0.20
C THR A 55 2.71 -22.79 -0.20
N LEU A 56 1.95 -21.77 0.22
CA LEU A 56 2.40 -20.38 0.29
C LEU A 56 3.56 -20.19 1.29
N LEU A 57 3.49 -20.84 2.45
CA LEU A 57 4.52 -20.80 3.49
C LEU A 57 5.63 -21.85 3.27
N ASN A 58 5.62 -22.57 2.13
CA ASN A 58 6.58 -23.63 1.83
C ASN A 58 6.71 -24.66 2.99
N VAL A 59 5.55 -25.07 3.53
CA VAL A 59 5.42 -26.06 4.60
C VAL A 59 5.12 -27.43 3.98
N PRO A 60 5.98 -28.45 4.17
CA PRO A 60 5.73 -29.80 3.67
C PRO A 60 4.52 -30.40 4.38
N ARG A 61 3.68 -31.10 3.62
CA ARG A 61 2.45 -31.72 4.13
C ARG A 61 2.58 -33.25 4.14
N PRO A 62 1.93 -33.93 5.09
CA PRO A 62 1.79 -35.38 5.05
C PRO A 62 1.16 -35.83 3.73
N GLU A 63 1.71 -36.87 3.13
CA GLU A 63 1.18 -37.50 1.92
C GLU A 63 -0.22 -38.12 2.17
N ARG A 64 -1.00 -38.29 1.11
CA ARG A 64 -2.34 -38.89 1.22
C ARG A 64 -2.22 -40.30 1.81
N GLY A 65 -2.98 -40.57 2.88
CA GLY A 65 -2.92 -41.84 3.60
C GLY A 65 -1.85 -41.92 4.69
N TYR A 66 -1.05 -40.87 4.90
CA TYR A 66 -0.07 -40.81 6.00
C TYR A 66 -0.70 -41.16 7.36
N TRP A 67 -1.85 -40.58 7.69
CA TRP A 67 -2.53 -40.82 8.96
C TRP A 67 -3.00 -42.28 9.13
N ALA A 68 -3.41 -42.93 8.04
CA ALA A 68 -3.74 -44.36 8.07
C ALA A 68 -2.48 -45.23 8.25
N LYS A 69 -1.38 -44.88 7.57
CA LYS A 69 -0.07 -45.53 7.75
C LYS A 69 0.47 -45.35 9.18
N LEU A 70 0.22 -44.19 9.79
CA LEU A 70 0.63 -43.87 11.16
C LEU A 70 -0.10 -44.77 12.17
N ALA A 71 -1.41 -44.96 12.00
CA ALA A 71 -2.21 -45.85 12.86
C ALA A 71 -1.72 -47.31 12.87
N VAL A 72 -1.08 -47.75 11.77
CA VAL A 72 -0.49 -49.10 11.65
C VAL A 72 1.03 -49.12 11.84
N GLY A 73 1.64 -48.02 12.33
CA GLY A 73 3.07 -47.93 12.63
C GLY A 73 4.01 -47.92 11.42
N LYS A 74 3.50 -47.70 10.19
CA LYS A 74 4.25 -47.73 8.92
C LYS A 74 4.41 -46.35 8.28
N ALA A 75 4.20 -45.27 9.03
CA ALA A 75 4.33 -43.93 8.50
C ALA A 75 5.79 -43.60 8.13
N PRO A 76 6.04 -42.97 6.97
CA PRO A 76 7.36 -42.46 6.64
C PRO A 76 7.78 -41.36 7.62
N LYS A 77 9.09 -41.16 7.80
CA LYS A 77 9.61 -40.14 8.71
C LYS A 77 9.18 -38.74 8.27
N GLN A 78 8.78 -37.91 9.23
CA GLN A 78 8.50 -36.49 9.01
C GLN A 78 9.74 -35.78 8.40
N PRO A 79 9.63 -35.19 7.20
CA PRO A 79 10.71 -34.47 6.54
C PRO A 79 10.97 -33.14 7.26
N PRO A 80 12.22 -32.69 7.42
CA PRO A 80 12.53 -31.42 8.08
C PRO A 80 11.87 -30.24 7.33
N LEU A 81 11.52 -29.19 8.07
CA LEU A 81 11.04 -27.94 7.48
C LEU A 81 12.15 -27.33 6.62
N PRO A 82 11.95 -27.09 5.30
CA PRO A 82 12.97 -26.50 4.45
C PRO A 82 13.39 -25.12 4.95
N GLU A 83 14.61 -24.66 4.68
CA GLU A 83 14.98 -23.27 4.94
C GLU A 83 14.14 -22.32 4.07
N PRO A 84 13.68 -21.18 4.60
CA PRO A 84 12.93 -20.21 3.81
C PRO A 84 13.83 -19.56 2.77
N ARG A 85 13.32 -19.42 1.55
CA ARG A 85 14.00 -18.67 0.49
C ARG A 85 13.66 -17.18 0.60
N PRO A 86 14.51 -16.29 0.06
CA PRO A 86 14.17 -14.88 -0.11
C PRO A 86 12.78 -14.72 -0.75
N GLY A 87 11.93 -13.89 -0.14
CA GLY A 87 10.55 -13.67 -0.52
C GLY A 87 9.55 -14.78 -0.13
N ASP A 88 9.95 -15.83 0.60
CA ASP A 88 8.99 -16.75 1.22
C ASP A 88 8.22 -16.03 2.32
N GLN A 89 6.92 -16.22 2.33
CA GLN A 89 6.08 -15.76 3.42
C GLN A 89 6.31 -16.67 4.63
N LEU A 90 6.51 -16.06 5.80
CA LEU A 90 6.84 -16.78 7.04
C LEU A 90 5.66 -16.86 8.02
N GLU A 91 4.60 -16.09 7.77
CA GLU A 91 3.44 -16.03 8.64
C GLU A 91 2.18 -15.92 7.79
N TRP A 92 1.07 -16.46 8.28
CA TRP A 92 -0.23 -16.32 7.65
C TRP A 92 -1.23 -15.80 8.66
N THR A 93 -2.03 -14.82 8.26
CA THR A 93 -3.19 -14.34 9.02
C THR A 93 -4.45 -14.63 8.21
N ARG A 94 -5.54 -14.93 8.90
CA ARG A 94 -6.84 -15.19 8.27
C ARG A 94 -7.33 -13.98 7.48
N ASP A 95 -7.19 -12.79 8.05
CA ASP A 95 -7.65 -11.53 7.44
C ASP A 95 -6.71 -11.00 6.35
N GLY A 96 -5.60 -11.70 6.07
CA GLY A 96 -4.61 -11.29 5.08
C GLY A 96 -3.76 -10.07 5.48
N ALA A 97 -4.06 -9.46 6.63
CA ALA A 97 -3.26 -8.42 7.25
C ALA A 97 -1.99 -9.04 7.85
N LEU A 98 -0.92 -9.12 7.06
CA LEU A 98 0.38 -9.53 7.58
C LEU A 98 1.03 -8.36 8.33
N PRO A 99 1.68 -8.60 9.49
CA PRO A 99 2.44 -7.57 10.15
C PRO A 99 3.55 -7.05 9.22
N LYS A 100 3.66 -5.71 9.13
CA LYS A 100 4.76 -5.04 8.43
C LYS A 100 6.04 -5.30 9.22
N ARG A 101 6.85 -6.28 8.80
CA ARG A 101 8.12 -6.57 9.48
C ARG A 101 9.16 -5.52 9.12
N ALA A 102 9.95 -5.07 10.10
CA ALA A 102 11.15 -4.29 9.82
C ALA A 102 12.08 -5.12 8.95
N ARG A 103 12.39 -4.62 7.75
CA ARG A 103 13.25 -5.31 6.79
C ARG A 103 14.67 -5.36 7.32
N SER A 104 15.31 -6.52 7.22
CA SER A 104 16.77 -6.56 7.26
C SER A 104 17.30 -5.93 5.98
N LEU A 105 18.38 -5.15 6.08
CA LEU A 105 19.05 -4.59 4.90
C LEU A 105 19.37 -5.70 3.88
N PRO A 106 19.09 -5.48 2.59
CA PRO A 106 19.33 -6.47 1.57
C PRO A 106 20.84 -6.66 1.38
N ARG A 107 21.24 -7.93 1.34
CA ARG A 107 22.63 -8.37 1.20
C ARG A 107 22.84 -9.01 -0.17
N PRO A 108 23.88 -8.58 -0.91
CA PRO A 108 24.34 -9.23 -2.13
C PRO A 108 24.63 -10.72 -1.89
N PRO A 109 24.64 -11.56 -2.94
CA PRO A 109 25.00 -12.96 -2.80
C PRO A 109 26.43 -13.11 -2.29
N ASP A 110 26.66 -14.07 -1.38
CA ASP A 110 28.00 -14.38 -0.89
C ASP A 110 28.93 -14.76 -2.06
N GLN A 111 30.11 -14.12 -2.12
CA GLN A 111 31.12 -14.38 -3.14
C GLN A 111 31.90 -15.70 -2.90
N ARG A 112 31.60 -16.40 -1.79
CA ARG A 112 32.29 -17.65 -1.46
C ARG A 112 32.05 -18.67 -2.58
N PRO A 113 33.09 -19.37 -3.06
CA PRO A 113 32.92 -20.37 -4.10
C PRO A 113 31.91 -21.40 -3.64
N ARG A 114 30.76 -21.45 -4.32
CA ARG A 114 29.70 -22.40 -4.04
C ARG A 114 30.32 -23.79 -4.07
N ARG A 115 30.31 -24.51 -2.93
CA ARG A 115 30.57 -25.96 -2.88
C ARG A 115 29.81 -26.58 -4.06
N LYS A 116 30.48 -27.39 -4.89
CA LYS A 116 29.89 -28.08 -6.06
C LYS A 116 28.53 -28.66 -5.65
N ARG A 117 27.43 -27.94 -5.96
CA ARG A 117 26.09 -28.37 -5.58
C ARG A 117 25.73 -29.55 -6.49
N THR A 118 25.54 -30.69 -5.84
CA THR A 118 25.07 -31.96 -6.39
C THR A 118 23.73 -31.80 -7.09
N ALA A 119 23.61 -32.43 -8.26
CA ALA A 119 22.45 -32.51 -9.17
C ALA A 119 21.84 -31.17 -9.61
N ARG A 120 21.99 -30.82 -10.89
CA ARG A 120 21.21 -29.75 -11.53
C ARG A 120 19.73 -30.07 -11.30
N ARG A 121 19.04 -29.24 -10.51
CA ARG A 121 17.59 -29.33 -10.33
C ARG A 121 16.95 -29.29 -11.73
N GLN A 122 16.16 -30.29 -12.08
CA GLN A 122 15.42 -30.27 -13.33
C GLN A 122 14.45 -29.09 -13.28
N LEU A 123 14.70 -28.10 -14.14
CA LEU A 123 13.82 -26.96 -14.29
C LEU A 123 12.67 -27.36 -15.23
N PRO A 124 11.44 -26.87 -14.98
CA PRO A 124 10.34 -27.09 -15.90
C PRO A 124 10.59 -26.39 -17.23
N ASP A 125 10.00 -26.88 -18.31
CA ASP A 125 10.06 -26.23 -19.64
C ASP A 125 9.43 -24.84 -19.64
N ARG A 126 8.42 -24.63 -18.77
CA ARG A 126 7.76 -23.35 -18.57
C ARG A 126 7.84 -22.88 -17.13
N HIS A 127 8.21 -21.63 -16.93
CA HIS A 127 8.23 -20.99 -15.62
C HIS A 127 6.78 -20.77 -15.10
N PRO A 128 6.47 -21.10 -13.84
CA PRO A 128 5.10 -21.03 -13.32
C PRO A 128 4.40 -19.66 -13.46
N LEU A 129 5.16 -18.57 -13.43
CA LEU A 129 4.61 -17.21 -13.59
C LEU A 129 4.08 -16.91 -15.00
N VAL A 130 4.55 -17.64 -16.02
CA VAL A 130 4.16 -17.41 -17.42
C VAL A 130 3.29 -18.52 -17.99
N SER A 131 3.21 -19.69 -17.34
CA SER A 131 2.47 -20.87 -17.83
C SER A 131 1.00 -20.59 -18.14
N ALA A 132 0.33 -19.73 -17.35
CA ALA A 132 -1.08 -19.38 -17.52
C ALA A 132 -1.31 -17.90 -17.87
N ALA A 133 -0.26 -17.15 -18.22
CA ALA A 133 -0.35 -15.70 -18.40
C ALA A 133 -1.14 -15.32 -19.66
N LYS A 134 -0.87 -15.94 -20.80
CA LYS A 134 -1.45 -15.57 -22.11
C LYS A 134 -2.98 -15.36 -22.10
N PRO A 135 -3.82 -16.34 -21.72
CA PRO A 135 -5.28 -16.15 -21.75
C PRO A 135 -5.76 -15.07 -20.77
N LEU A 136 -5.02 -14.82 -19.69
CA LEU A 136 -5.36 -13.79 -18.71
C LEU A 136 -5.06 -12.38 -19.25
N PHE A 137 -4.05 -12.25 -20.11
CA PHE A 137 -3.73 -11.01 -20.83
C PHE A 137 -4.72 -10.74 -21.96
N GLU A 138 -5.08 -11.75 -22.75
CA GLU A 138 -5.97 -11.60 -23.91
C GLU A 138 -7.44 -11.32 -23.56
N THR A 139 -7.87 -11.66 -22.34
CA THR A 139 -9.23 -11.38 -21.84
C THR A 139 -9.40 -9.96 -21.30
N GLY A 140 -8.32 -9.18 -21.27
CA GLY A 140 -8.29 -7.81 -20.77
C GLY A 140 -8.88 -6.77 -21.73
N ARG A 141 -8.87 -5.51 -21.28
CA ARG A 141 -9.14 -4.34 -22.12
C ARG A 141 -7.87 -3.95 -22.88
N LEU A 142 -8.00 -3.02 -23.83
CA LEU A 142 -6.85 -2.39 -24.48
C LEU A 142 -6.64 -0.98 -23.92
N SER A 143 -5.39 -0.51 -23.95
CA SER A 143 -5.07 0.91 -23.88
C SER A 143 -5.79 1.63 -25.01
N TRP A 144 -6.34 2.80 -24.70
CA TRP A 144 -7.12 3.59 -25.64
C TRP A 144 -6.25 4.25 -26.72
N ARG A 145 -4.97 4.50 -26.43
CA ARG A 145 -4.04 5.15 -27.37
C ARG A 145 -3.24 4.12 -28.14
N THR A 146 -2.50 3.25 -27.46
CA THR A 146 -1.45 2.42 -28.08
C THR A 146 -1.83 0.94 -28.19
N GLN A 147 -3.07 0.57 -27.83
CA GLN A 147 -3.61 -0.80 -27.91
C GLN A 147 -2.84 -1.86 -27.10
N TYR A 148 -2.09 -1.45 -26.08
CA TYR A 148 -1.45 -2.35 -25.12
C TYR A 148 -2.48 -3.10 -24.28
N LEU A 149 -2.18 -4.34 -23.89
CA LEU A 149 -3.09 -5.20 -23.14
C LEU A 149 -3.22 -4.72 -21.69
N LYS A 150 -4.45 -4.70 -21.19
CA LYS A 150 -4.81 -4.32 -19.81
C LYS A 150 -5.61 -5.45 -19.16
N PRO A 151 -4.95 -6.50 -18.66
CA PRO A 151 -5.63 -7.62 -18.02
C PRO A 151 -6.41 -7.20 -16.78
N THR A 152 -7.56 -7.84 -16.55
CA THR A 152 -8.38 -7.62 -15.35
C THR A 152 -7.71 -8.20 -14.10
N LYS A 153 -6.90 -9.27 -14.26
CA LYS A 153 -6.18 -9.89 -13.15
C LYS A 153 -4.96 -9.04 -12.77
N ARG A 154 -4.88 -8.67 -11.49
CA ARG A 154 -3.84 -7.76 -10.97
C ARG A 154 -2.55 -8.45 -10.51
N LEU A 155 -2.57 -9.77 -10.30
CA LEU A 155 -1.42 -10.55 -9.86
C LEU A 155 -0.87 -11.36 -11.03
N LEU A 156 -0.24 -10.67 -11.98
CA LEU A 156 0.42 -11.24 -13.14
C LEU A 156 1.86 -10.75 -13.24
N VAL A 157 2.64 -11.38 -14.11
CA VAL A 157 3.96 -10.89 -14.52
C VAL A 157 3.84 -9.48 -15.13
N ASP A 158 4.84 -8.63 -14.90
CA ASP A 158 4.86 -7.25 -15.39
C ASP A 158 5.22 -7.18 -16.87
N LEU A 159 4.19 -7.19 -17.71
CA LEU A 159 4.29 -7.07 -19.17
C LEU A 159 3.51 -5.85 -19.65
N ALA A 160 4.20 -4.94 -20.32
CA ALA A 160 3.59 -3.86 -21.10
C ALA A 160 3.71 -4.24 -22.58
N VAL A 161 2.72 -4.95 -23.11
CA VAL A 161 2.76 -5.49 -24.48
C VAL A 161 1.41 -5.41 -25.17
N THR A 162 1.40 -5.38 -26.49
CA THR A 162 0.20 -5.52 -27.32
C THR A 162 -0.13 -6.98 -27.58
N LYS A 163 -1.26 -7.23 -28.25
CA LYS A 163 -1.69 -8.59 -28.63
C LYS A 163 -0.67 -9.29 -29.52
N THR A 164 -0.03 -8.57 -30.44
CA THR A 164 0.97 -9.12 -31.37
C THR A 164 2.31 -9.38 -30.68
N GLY A 165 2.70 -8.54 -29.73
CA GLY A 165 3.94 -8.71 -28.95
C GLY A 165 3.87 -9.75 -27.83
N LEU A 166 2.67 -10.14 -27.40
CA LEU A 166 2.46 -10.98 -26.21
C LEU A 166 3.20 -12.33 -26.27
N ASP A 167 3.14 -13.05 -27.38
CA ASP A 167 3.80 -14.35 -27.51
C ASP A 167 5.32 -14.25 -27.42
N LYS A 168 5.90 -13.23 -28.07
CA LYS A 168 7.33 -12.96 -28.02
C LYS A 168 7.78 -12.60 -26.61
N ALA A 169 7.02 -11.75 -25.91
CA ALA A 169 7.30 -11.36 -24.55
C ALA A 169 7.19 -12.52 -23.55
N ILE A 170 6.17 -13.37 -23.67
CA ILE A 170 6.04 -14.58 -22.85
C ILE A 170 7.19 -15.56 -23.10
N ALA A 171 7.59 -15.76 -24.35
CA ALA A 171 8.72 -16.62 -24.69
C ALA A 171 10.04 -16.08 -24.11
N PHE A 172 10.29 -14.77 -24.24
CA PHE A 172 11.45 -14.12 -23.64
C PHE A 172 11.43 -14.22 -22.11
N ALA A 173 10.30 -13.87 -21.46
CA ALA A 173 10.13 -13.97 -20.02
C ALA A 173 10.39 -15.40 -19.51
N ASN A 174 9.90 -16.42 -20.22
CA ASN A 174 10.15 -17.82 -19.89
C ASN A 174 11.64 -18.14 -19.87
N GLY A 175 12.35 -17.84 -20.97
CA GLY A 175 13.78 -18.11 -21.09
C GLY A 175 14.60 -17.34 -20.05
N PHE A 176 14.24 -16.07 -19.82
CA PHE A 176 14.92 -15.21 -18.87
C PHE A 176 14.73 -15.67 -17.41
N PHE A 177 13.50 -15.97 -17.01
CA PHE A 177 13.21 -16.43 -15.64
C PHE A 177 13.84 -17.80 -15.35
N LEU A 178 13.80 -18.72 -16.30
CA LEU A 178 14.47 -20.02 -16.14
C LEU A 178 15.99 -19.87 -16.07
N ALA A 179 16.59 -18.92 -16.81
CA ALA A 179 18.02 -18.64 -16.72
C ALA A 179 18.43 -18.06 -15.36
N LEU A 180 17.58 -17.24 -14.74
CA LEU A 180 17.77 -16.74 -13.37
C LEU A 180 17.65 -17.89 -12.36
N GLU A 181 16.59 -18.69 -12.42
CA GLU A 181 16.36 -19.84 -11.54
C GLU A 181 17.47 -20.91 -11.67
N ALA A 182 18.03 -21.09 -12.87
CA ALA A 182 19.18 -21.98 -13.10
C ALA A 182 20.45 -21.55 -12.34
N ARG A 183 20.53 -20.27 -11.97
CA ARG A 183 21.60 -19.69 -11.16
C ARG A 183 21.21 -19.56 -9.68
N ASP A 184 20.08 -20.16 -9.28
CA ASP A 184 19.50 -20.13 -7.93
C ASP A 184 19.01 -18.73 -7.53
N HIS A 185 18.65 -17.91 -8.53
CA HIS A 185 18.02 -16.60 -8.33
C HIS A 185 16.51 -16.76 -8.53
N ARG A 186 15.77 -16.53 -7.45
CA ARG A 186 14.34 -16.84 -7.43
C ARG A 186 13.53 -15.74 -8.08
N VAL A 187 12.63 -16.07 -9.01
CA VAL A 187 11.70 -15.12 -9.64
C VAL A 187 10.27 -15.34 -9.14
N VAL A 188 9.68 -14.29 -8.56
CA VAL A 188 8.31 -14.33 -8.01
C VAL A 188 7.59 -13.00 -8.22
N ILE A 189 6.27 -13.01 -8.10
CA ILE A 189 5.53 -11.77 -7.77
C ILE A 189 5.82 -11.46 -6.31
N ALA A 190 6.19 -10.20 -6.01
CA ALA A 190 6.55 -9.78 -4.67
C ALA A 190 5.48 -10.20 -3.64
N PRO A 191 5.88 -10.75 -2.47
CA PRO A 191 4.94 -11.14 -1.43
C PRO A 191 4.27 -9.89 -0.83
N ASN A 192 3.11 -10.07 -0.20
CA ASN A 192 2.28 -8.95 0.27
C ASN A 192 2.91 -8.19 1.45
N SER A 193 3.80 -8.86 2.18
CA SER A 193 4.57 -8.28 3.27
C SER A 193 5.61 -7.26 2.78
N GLU A 194 5.96 -7.27 1.49
CA GLU A 194 6.97 -6.40 0.92
C GLU A 194 6.32 -5.14 0.33
N GLN A 195 6.66 -3.99 0.90
CA GLN A 195 6.37 -2.66 0.35
C GLN A 195 7.38 -2.32 -0.75
N PHE A 196 7.20 -2.94 -1.91
CA PHE A 196 7.98 -2.68 -3.10
C PHE A 196 7.24 -1.74 -4.05
N HIS A 197 7.96 -0.79 -4.62
CA HIS A 197 7.43 0.15 -5.61
C HIS A 197 7.89 -0.25 -7.01
N ARG A 198 6.98 -0.12 -7.96
CA ARG A 198 7.26 -0.34 -9.38
C ARG A 198 7.90 0.93 -9.92
N ALA A 199 8.96 0.81 -10.72
CA ALA A 199 9.49 1.95 -11.47
C ALA A 199 8.53 2.38 -12.58
N ASP A 200 8.61 3.65 -12.97
CA ASP A 200 7.87 4.18 -14.09
C ASP A 200 8.33 3.52 -15.40
N VAL A 201 7.36 3.32 -16.30
CA VAL A 201 7.56 2.64 -17.57
C VAL A 201 7.23 3.60 -18.69
N ASP A 202 8.19 3.74 -19.60
CA ASP A 202 8.03 4.43 -20.88
C ASP A 202 8.28 3.43 -22.00
N GLU A 203 7.25 3.15 -22.77
CA GLU A 203 7.26 2.22 -23.89
C GLU A 203 7.98 2.78 -25.13
N ARG A 204 8.20 4.09 -25.21
CA ARG A 204 8.74 4.73 -26.41
C ARG A 204 10.20 4.35 -26.59
N GLU A 205 10.59 4.10 -27.84
CA GLU A 205 11.98 3.84 -28.19
C GLU A 205 12.87 5.05 -27.91
N ASN A 206 12.35 6.24 -28.26
CA ASN A 206 12.99 7.52 -28.05
C ASN A 206 12.04 8.43 -27.24
N PRO A 207 12.10 8.40 -25.91
CA PRO A 207 11.24 9.26 -25.10
C PRO A 207 11.64 10.73 -25.29
N GLY A 208 10.68 11.57 -25.69
CA GLY A 208 10.88 13.02 -25.81
C GLY A 208 10.79 13.76 -24.47
N GLU A 209 11.07 15.06 -24.47
CA GLU A 209 11.09 15.93 -23.26
C GLU A 209 9.69 16.31 -22.74
N GLY A 210 8.62 15.98 -23.47
CA GLY A 210 7.24 16.33 -23.08
C GLY A 210 6.62 15.36 -22.07
N ASN A 211 5.61 15.83 -21.34
CA ASN A 211 4.80 15.01 -20.44
C ASN A 211 4.13 13.86 -21.22
N HIS A 212 4.54 12.62 -20.93
CA HIS A 212 3.94 11.41 -21.48
C HIS A 212 2.89 10.86 -20.52
N HIS A 213 1.62 10.99 -20.89
CA HIS A 213 0.55 10.33 -20.15
C HIS A 213 0.40 8.89 -20.66
N SER A 214 1.08 7.96 -19.99
CA SER A 214 0.94 6.53 -20.25
C SER A 214 -0.29 5.96 -19.53
N ASP A 215 -1.12 5.20 -20.24
CA ASP A 215 -2.26 4.48 -19.66
C ASP A 215 -2.00 2.96 -19.57
N LEU A 216 -0.73 2.56 -19.59
CA LEU A 216 -0.31 1.17 -19.51
C LEU A 216 -0.84 0.49 -18.24
N TRP A 217 -1.11 -0.79 -18.36
CA TRP A 217 -1.45 -1.61 -17.20
C TRP A 217 -0.22 -1.87 -16.34
N SER A 218 -0.43 -1.93 -15.02
CA SER A 218 0.59 -2.31 -14.05
C SER A 218 0.07 -3.39 -13.09
N PRO A 219 0.92 -4.34 -12.69
CA PRO A 219 0.54 -5.34 -11.70
C PRO A 219 0.38 -4.67 -10.32
N MET A 220 -0.47 -5.27 -9.47
CA MET A 220 -0.63 -4.81 -8.08
C MET A 220 0.63 -4.99 -7.24
N ARG A 221 1.50 -5.92 -7.62
CA ARG A 221 2.79 -6.18 -6.96
C ARG A 221 3.83 -6.47 -8.02
N CYS A 222 5.04 -5.94 -7.82
CA CYS A 222 6.14 -6.06 -8.77
C CYS A 222 6.50 -7.52 -9.05
N THR A 223 6.90 -7.82 -10.29
CA THR A 223 7.65 -9.05 -10.57
C THR A 223 9.08 -8.82 -10.13
N VAL A 224 9.60 -9.64 -9.22
CA VAL A 224 10.94 -9.47 -8.65
C VAL A 224 11.78 -10.72 -8.83
N VAL A 225 13.08 -10.52 -9.03
CA VAL A 225 14.10 -11.55 -8.84
C VAL A 225 14.87 -11.27 -7.55
N TYR A 226 15.08 -12.31 -6.75
CA TYR A 226 15.98 -12.26 -5.59
C TYR A 226 17.35 -12.82 -5.98
N ILE A 227 18.38 -11.99 -5.87
CA ILE A 227 19.78 -12.38 -6.02
C ILE A 227 20.47 -12.18 -4.67
N GLY A 228 20.84 -13.28 -4.01
CA GLY A 228 21.12 -13.23 -2.57
C GLY A 228 19.83 -12.86 -1.82
N THR A 229 19.83 -11.75 -1.08
CA THR A 229 18.60 -11.19 -0.48
C THR A 229 18.16 -9.87 -1.12
N VAL A 230 18.86 -9.42 -2.17
CA VAL A 230 18.50 -8.22 -2.93
C VAL A 230 17.38 -8.56 -3.91
N ALA A 231 16.20 -7.95 -3.73
CA ALA A 231 15.14 -7.90 -4.73
C ALA A 231 15.46 -6.89 -5.85
N ILE A 232 15.25 -7.30 -7.10
CA ILE A 232 15.30 -6.45 -8.28
C ILE A 232 13.95 -6.59 -9.00
N GLY A 233 13.26 -5.46 -9.21
CA GLY A 233 12.03 -5.40 -9.98
C GLY A 233 12.29 -5.57 -11.48
N LEU A 234 11.39 -6.26 -12.17
CA LEU A 234 11.51 -6.59 -13.59
C LEU A 234 10.24 -6.20 -14.33
N THR A 235 10.39 -5.49 -15.44
CA THR A 235 9.32 -5.15 -16.39
C THR A 235 9.78 -5.52 -17.80
N ILE A 236 8.94 -6.23 -18.57
CA ILE A 236 9.19 -6.47 -19.99
C ILE A 236 8.21 -5.63 -20.80
N ILE A 237 8.75 -4.84 -21.72
CA ILE A 237 8.04 -3.80 -22.44
C ILE A 237 8.20 -4.09 -23.93
N GLU A 238 7.11 -4.22 -24.67
CA GLU A 238 7.15 -4.04 -26.12
C GLU A 238 7.32 -2.54 -26.37
N MET A 239 8.28 -2.16 -27.21
CA MET A 239 8.54 -0.75 -27.46
C MET A 239 7.62 -0.19 -28.54
N SER A 240 7.39 1.12 -28.52
CA SER A 240 6.73 1.87 -29.58
C SER A 240 7.66 2.85 -30.27
N GLU A 241 7.40 3.09 -31.55
CA GLU A 241 8.01 4.19 -32.30
C GLU A 241 6.93 5.13 -32.79
N GLU A 242 7.27 6.42 -32.80
CA GLU A 242 6.42 7.44 -33.39
C GLU A 242 6.50 7.32 -34.92
N ALA A 243 5.35 7.18 -35.57
CA ALA A 243 5.25 7.12 -37.03
C ALA A 243 4.08 7.97 -37.53
N GLU A 244 4.16 8.39 -38.79
CA GLU A 244 3.03 9.06 -39.44
C GLU A 244 1.84 8.11 -39.57
N ALA A 245 0.69 8.59 -39.12
CA ALA A 245 -0.57 7.88 -39.09
C ALA A 245 -1.63 8.61 -39.88
N ARG A 246 -2.56 7.84 -40.43
CA ARG A 246 -3.82 8.33 -40.98
C ARG A 246 -4.98 7.77 -40.18
N TYR A 247 -5.92 8.63 -39.81
CA TYR A 247 -7.14 8.19 -39.16
C TYR A 247 -8.12 7.63 -40.19
N VAL A 248 -8.47 6.36 -40.08
CA VAL A 248 -9.31 5.62 -41.03
C VAL A 248 -10.34 4.81 -40.24
N ASN A 249 -11.63 5.08 -40.47
CA ASN A 249 -12.76 4.35 -39.87
C ASN A 249 -12.72 4.19 -38.34
N GLY A 250 -12.20 5.18 -37.60
CA GLY A 250 -12.13 5.11 -36.14
C GLY A 250 -10.76 4.72 -35.57
N GLU A 251 -9.80 4.34 -36.42
CA GLU A 251 -8.49 3.83 -35.99
C GLU A 251 -7.35 4.58 -36.68
N TYR A 252 -6.22 4.72 -35.97
CA TYR A 252 -4.98 5.23 -36.55
C TYR A 252 -4.24 4.08 -37.23
N VAL A 253 -4.00 4.22 -38.53
CA VAL A 253 -3.24 3.26 -39.34
C VAL A 253 -1.93 3.92 -39.75
N ARG A 254 -0.80 3.21 -39.60
CA ARG A 254 0.49 3.67 -40.11
C ARG A 254 0.39 4.02 -41.58
N LEU A 255 0.97 5.15 -41.98
CA LEU A 255 0.90 5.62 -43.37
C LEU A 255 1.52 4.60 -44.35
N THR A 256 2.56 3.89 -43.93
CA THR A 256 3.20 2.80 -44.69
C THR A 256 2.29 1.61 -44.94
N ASP A 257 1.35 1.35 -44.03
CA ASP A 257 0.48 0.17 -44.03
C ASP A 257 -0.88 0.48 -44.67
N TYR A 258 -1.17 1.76 -44.93
CA TYR A 258 -2.39 2.21 -45.55
C TYR A 258 -2.41 1.88 -47.05
N VAL A 259 -3.27 0.94 -47.44
CA VAL A 259 -3.56 0.63 -48.84
C VAL A 259 -4.81 1.42 -49.30
N PRO A 260 -4.68 2.37 -50.24
CA PRO A 260 -5.85 3.06 -50.78
C PRO A 260 -6.77 2.08 -51.49
N LYS A 261 -8.06 2.04 -51.13
CA LYS A 261 -9.06 1.31 -51.92
C LYS A 261 -9.06 1.86 -53.37
N ARG A 262 -8.90 0.97 -54.37
CA ARG A 262 -8.92 1.34 -55.80
C ARG A 262 -10.18 2.17 -56.11
N ARG A 263 -9.98 3.33 -56.74
CA ARG A 263 -10.92 4.47 -56.79
C ARG A 263 -11.86 4.47 -57.99
N GLY A 264 -13.08 4.98 -57.77
CA GLY A 264 -13.85 5.75 -58.77
C GLY A 264 -13.38 7.23 -58.81
N ARG A 265 -13.61 7.90 -59.93
CA ARG A 265 -12.99 9.18 -60.39
C ARG A 265 -13.10 10.43 -59.48
N TYR A 266 -13.77 10.38 -58.33
CA TYR A 266 -14.07 11.57 -57.49
C TYR A 266 -13.64 11.48 -56.01
N ALA A 267 -12.80 10.52 -55.62
CA ALA A 267 -12.32 10.48 -54.23
C ALA A 267 -11.29 11.60 -53.98
N GLN A 268 -11.71 12.71 -53.36
CA GLN A 268 -10.84 13.73 -52.79
C GLN A 268 -10.28 13.21 -51.46
N HIS A 269 -8.95 13.13 -51.32
CA HIS A 269 -8.29 12.60 -50.11
C HIS A 269 -7.74 13.75 -49.26
N HIS A 270 -8.62 14.55 -48.67
CA HIS A 270 -8.24 15.58 -47.69
C HIS A 270 -8.13 14.98 -46.28
N GLY A 271 -7.30 13.95 -46.12
CA GLY A 271 -6.97 13.41 -44.79
C GLY A 271 -5.65 14.00 -44.34
N TRP A 272 -5.67 14.76 -43.25
CA TRP A 272 -4.45 15.20 -42.57
C TRP A 272 -3.70 13.97 -42.04
N THR A 273 -2.37 14.02 -42.10
CA THR A 273 -1.50 13.08 -41.41
C THR A 273 -1.19 13.62 -40.02
N SER A 274 -1.09 12.74 -39.03
CA SER A 274 -0.67 13.07 -37.67
C SER A 274 0.38 12.07 -37.22
N THR A 275 1.23 12.41 -36.26
CA THR A 275 2.15 11.43 -35.66
C THR A 275 1.45 10.65 -34.56
N HIS A 276 1.73 9.36 -34.46
CA HIS A 276 1.19 8.48 -33.43
C HIS A 276 2.20 7.39 -33.07
N ASP A 277 2.20 6.96 -31.81
CA ASP A 277 3.00 5.82 -31.35
C ASP A 277 2.41 4.50 -31.83
N PHE A 278 3.27 3.62 -32.35
CA PHE A 278 2.91 2.28 -32.76
C PHE A 278 3.88 1.24 -32.23
N PRO A 279 3.39 0.08 -31.76
CA PRO A 279 4.24 -1.01 -31.28
C PRO A 279 5.17 -1.52 -32.39
N THR A 280 6.44 -1.76 -32.06
CA THR A 280 7.46 -2.21 -33.03
C THR A 280 7.71 -3.72 -32.99
N GLY A 281 7.13 -4.43 -32.01
CA GLY A 281 7.44 -5.83 -31.73
C GLY A 281 8.84 -6.07 -31.14
N ARG A 282 9.63 -5.02 -30.92
CA ARG A 282 10.94 -5.09 -30.25
C ARG A 282 10.74 -4.99 -28.74
N LEU A 283 11.48 -5.80 -27.98
CA LEU A 283 11.35 -5.83 -26.53
C LEU A 283 12.41 -4.98 -25.83
N CYS A 284 12.03 -4.39 -24.69
CA CYS A 284 12.90 -3.80 -23.70
C CYS A 284 12.71 -4.54 -22.37
N LEU A 285 13.80 -5.00 -21.77
CA LEU A 285 13.80 -5.40 -20.36
C LEU A 285 14.21 -4.20 -19.53
N GLN A 286 13.38 -3.82 -18.56
CA GLN A 286 13.73 -2.87 -17.51
C GLN A 286 13.93 -3.63 -16.20
N ALA A 287 15.09 -3.43 -15.57
CA ALA A 287 15.32 -3.83 -14.19
C ALA A 287 15.44 -2.58 -13.33
N TYR A 288 14.93 -2.64 -12.09
CA TYR A 288 14.95 -1.50 -11.18
C TYR A 288 15.04 -1.94 -9.73
N SER A 289 15.48 -1.04 -8.86
CA SER A 289 15.43 -1.21 -7.42
C SER A 289 13.99 -0.94 -6.96
N PRO A 290 13.31 -1.94 -6.36
CA PRO A 290 11.94 -1.77 -5.89
C PRO A 290 11.87 -1.12 -4.50
N TYR A 291 13.02 -0.80 -3.90
CA TYR A 291 13.09 -0.25 -2.55
C TYR A 291 12.84 1.26 -2.58
N PRO A 292 12.04 1.80 -1.64
CA PRO A 292 11.95 3.24 -1.47
C PRO A 292 13.33 3.86 -1.25
N ARG A 293 13.58 5.05 -1.83
CA ARG A 293 14.80 5.84 -1.62
C ARG A 293 16.11 5.19 -2.09
N ALA A 294 16.04 4.17 -2.93
CA ALA A 294 17.20 3.55 -3.55
C ALA A 294 17.02 3.56 -5.06
N ASP A 295 17.26 4.71 -5.67
CA ASP A 295 17.03 4.93 -7.10
C ASP A 295 18.09 4.22 -7.94
N TRP A 296 17.70 3.12 -8.57
CA TRP A 296 18.52 2.39 -9.53
C TRP A 296 17.61 1.78 -10.59
N ALA A 297 17.95 1.97 -11.86
CA ALA A 297 17.26 1.35 -12.98
C ALA A 297 18.23 1.13 -14.15
N GLN A 298 18.02 0.03 -14.88
CA GLN A 298 18.77 -0.30 -16.07
C GLN A 298 17.84 -0.89 -17.13
N GLN A 299 18.08 -0.55 -18.40
CA GLN A 299 17.28 -1.01 -19.52
C GLN A 299 18.14 -1.71 -20.58
N TRP A 300 17.61 -2.78 -21.15
CA TRP A 300 18.19 -3.48 -22.30
C TRP A 300 17.16 -3.54 -23.42
N ARG A 301 17.40 -2.74 -24.46
CA ARG A 301 16.54 -2.63 -25.63
C ARG A 301 16.99 -3.57 -26.74
N GLU A 302 16.03 -4.24 -27.37
CA GLU A 302 16.23 -5.04 -28.57
C GLU A 302 16.40 -4.13 -29.79
N THR A 303 17.34 -4.47 -30.67
CA THR A 303 17.51 -3.81 -31.96
C THR A 303 17.34 -4.85 -33.07
N SER A 304 17.12 -4.39 -34.31
CA SER A 304 16.89 -5.27 -35.47
C SER A 304 17.98 -6.33 -35.66
N ASN A 305 19.21 -6.04 -35.23
CA ASN A 305 20.37 -6.92 -35.39
C ASN A 305 20.75 -7.68 -34.10
N ARG A 306 20.13 -7.39 -32.96
CA ARG A 306 20.51 -7.97 -31.66
C ARG A 306 19.27 -8.34 -30.83
N PRO A 307 18.77 -9.58 -30.97
CA PRO A 307 17.63 -10.05 -30.19
C PRO A 307 17.95 -10.14 -28.70
N LEU A 308 16.99 -9.78 -27.86
CA LEU A 308 17.18 -9.72 -26.41
C LEU A 308 17.42 -11.11 -25.79
N SER A 309 16.81 -12.16 -26.35
CA SER A 309 16.96 -13.55 -25.91
C SER A 309 18.43 -14.03 -25.92
N GLY A 310 19.22 -13.61 -26.92
CA GLY A 310 20.64 -13.97 -27.00
C GLY A 310 21.50 -13.28 -25.93
N ARG A 311 21.01 -12.19 -25.33
CA ARG A 311 21.72 -11.41 -24.31
C ARG A 311 21.42 -11.87 -22.88
N ILE A 312 20.48 -12.80 -22.69
CA ILE A 312 20.08 -13.30 -21.36
C ILE A 312 21.29 -13.63 -20.45
N PRO A 313 22.30 -14.41 -20.88
CA PRO A 313 23.44 -14.73 -20.01
C PRO A 313 24.26 -13.50 -19.59
N ALA A 314 24.36 -12.48 -20.45
CA ALA A 314 25.05 -11.24 -20.14
C ALA A 314 24.25 -10.39 -19.16
N ILE A 315 22.95 -10.21 -19.42
CA ILE A 315 22.02 -9.48 -18.54
C ILE A 315 22.04 -10.06 -17.14
N VAL A 316 21.98 -11.39 -16.99
CA VAL A 316 22.00 -12.01 -15.66
C VAL A 316 23.30 -11.71 -14.90
N ARG A 317 24.45 -11.67 -15.57
CA ARG A 317 25.72 -11.28 -14.94
C ARG A 317 25.75 -9.80 -14.57
N GLU A 318 25.15 -8.93 -15.39
CA GLU A 318 25.03 -7.50 -15.08
C GLU A 318 24.14 -7.30 -13.84
N LEU A 319 23.01 -8.00 -13.74
CA LEU A 319 22.14 -7.98 -12.56
C LEU A 319 22.86 -8.48 -11.30
N GLU A 320 23.63 -9.57 -11.41
CA GLU A 320 24.44 -10.06 -10.28
C GLU A 320 25.41 -9.00 -9.76
N LYS A 321 26.07 -8.26 -10.65
CA LYS A 321 26.97 -7.17 -10.26
C LYS A 321 26.23 -5.98 -9.64
N ALA A 322 25.07 -5.62 -10.21
CA ALA A 322 24.24 -4.52 -9.74
C ALA A 322 23.76 -4.68 -8.29
N THR A 323 23.67 -5.92 -7.79
CA THR A 323 23.25 -6.17 -6.40
C THR A 323 24.07 -5.44 -5.35
N VAL A 324 25.38 -5.26 -5.59
CA VAL A 324 26.27 -4.54 -4.68
C VAL A 324 25.92 -3.05 -4.61
N GLU A 325 25.65 -2.44 -5.76
CA GLU A 325 25.24 -1.04 -5.86
C GLU A 325 23.85 -0.83 -5.24
N ILE A 326 22.88 -1.68 -5.57
CA ILE A 326 21.52 -1.60 -5.03
C ILE A 326 21.55 -1.74 -3.49
N ALA A 327 22.30 -2.70 -2.95
CA ALA A 327 22.42 -2.88 -1.51
C ALA A 327 22.98 -1.63 -0.82
N ARG A 328 24.01 -1.00 -1.41
CA ARG A 328 24.58 0.26 -0.91
C ARG A 328 23.56 1.40 -0.92
N LEU A 329 22.80 1.53 -2.01
CA LEU A 329 21.77 2.57 -2.13
C LEU A 329 20.64 2.38 -1.11
N VAL A 330 20.22 1.14 -0.87
CA VAL A 330 19.20 0.85 0.16
C VAL A 330 19.70 1.19 1.55
N GLU A 331 20.95 0.84 1.88
CA GLU A 331 21.53 1.20 3.17
C GLU A 331 21.60 2.72 3.39
N GLU A 332 22.00 3.47 2.36
CA GLU A 332 22.02 4.94 2.41
C GLU A 332 20.61 5.53 2.52
N GLY A 333 19.65 5.00 1.77
CA GLY A 333 18.24 5.45 1.82
C GLY A 333 17.60 5.24 3.20
N GLU A 334 17.86 4.10 3.85
CA GLU A 334 17.37 3.83 5.22
C GLU A 334 18.03 4.75 6.26
N ARG A 335 19.34 5.04 6.10
CA ARG A 335 20.07 5.99 6.96
C ARG A 335 19.48 7.39 6.86
N GLN A 336 19.17 7.86 5.65
CA GLN A 336 18.54 9.15 5.42
C GLN A 336 17.12 9.21 5.98
N ALA A 337 16.34 8.14 5.80
CA ALA A 337 14.99 8.04 6.34
C ALA A 337 14.98 8.11 7.88
N GLU A 338 15.95 7.49 8.54
CA GLU A 338 16.09 7.58 10.00
C GLU A 338 16.41 9.01 10.47
N ILE A 339 17.34 9.70 9.79
CA ILE A 339 17.67 11.10 10.10
C ILE A 339 16.45 12.01 9.90
N GLU A 340 15.70 11.82 8.81
CA GLU A 340 14.47 12.59 8.55
C GLU A 340 13.39 12.33 9.59
N ARG A 341 13.19 11.07 10.02
CA ARG A 341 12.26 10.72 11.11
C ARG A 341 12.60 11.47 12.39
N GLN A 342 13.87 11.42 12.80
CA GLN A 342 14.32 12.12 14.01
C GLN A 342 14.12 13.64 13.92
N ARG A 343 14.39 14.24 12.75
CA ARG A 343 14.14 15.67 12.51
C ARG A 343 12.66 16.01 12.58
N TRP A 344 11.81 15.18 11.97
CA TRP A 344 10.36 15.35 11.99
C TRP A 344 9.79 15.25 13.40
N GLU A 345 10.20 14.26 14.18
CA GLU A 345 9.78 14.08 15.58
C GLU A 345 10.18 15.27 16.44
N ALA A 346 11.42 15.74 16.31
CA ALA A 346 11.90 16.93 17.02
C ALA A 346 11.13 18.20 16.62
N GLN A 347 10.78 18.36 15.34
CA GLN A 347 9.97 19.47 14.85
C GLN A 347 8.54 19.41 15.39
N GLN A 348 7.93 18.22 15.41
CA GLN A 348 6.60 17.99 15.96
C GLN A 348 6.54 18.26 17.47
N GLU A 349 7.59 17.88 18.21
CA GLU A 349 7.68 18.21 19.63
C GLU A 349 7.78 19.72 19.87
N ARG A 350 8.61 20.43 19.09
CA ARG A 350 8.69 21.90 19.16
C ARG A 350 7.35 22.55 18.86
N TRP A 351 6.69 22.13 17.78
CA TRP A 351 5.39 22.67 17.38
C TRP A 351 4.32 22.44 18.46
N ARG A 352 4.27 21.24 19.07
CA ARG A 352 3.35 20.96 20.18
C ARG A 352 3.58 21.89 21.37
N ARG A 353 4.83 22.09 21.78
CA ARG A 353 5.19 23.00 22.87
C ARG A 353 4.81 24.45 22.56
N GLU A 354 5.05 24.90 21.33
CA GLU A 354 4.68 26.24 20.88
C GLU A 354 3.15 26.44 20.87
N GLU A 355 2.39 25.46 20.39
CA GLU A 355 0.92 25.51 20.40
C GLU A 355 0.35 25.43 21.82
N GLU A 356 0.90 24.60 22.70
CA GLU A 356 0.54 24.56 24.13
C GLU A 356 0.82 25.91 24.80
N ALA A 357 2.00 26.49 24.59
CA ALA A 357 2.35 27.81 25.11
C ALA A 357 1.43 28.90 24.57
N ARG A 358 1.09 28.84 23.28
CA ARG A 358 0.15 29.77 22.65
C ARG A 358 -1.27 29.64 23.22
N ARG A 359 -1.74 28.42 23.45
CA ARG A 359 -3.05 28.16 24.08
C ARG A 359 -3.06 28.65 25.53
N ALA A 360 -2.01 28.39 26.30
CA ALA A 360 -1.88 28.88 27.67
C ALA A 360 -1.85 30.42 27.72
N ALA A 361 -1.08 31.05 26.83
CA ALA A 361 -1.03 32.52 26.74
C ALA A 361 -2.39 33.12 26.35
N LYS A 362 -3.13 32.47 25.44
CA LYS A 362 -4.48 32.89 25.07
C LYS A 362 -5.45 32.69 26.24
N ALA A 363 -5.44 31.54 26.91
CA ALA A 363 -6.30 31.26 28.06
C ALA A 363 -6.07 32.29 29.19
N LEU A 364 -4.80 32.61 29.47
CA LEU A 364 -4.43 33.66 30.43
C LEU A 364 -4.97 35.03 30.01
N LYS A 365 -4.80 35.40 28.74
CA LYS A 365 -5.32 36.68 28.21
C LYS A 365 -6.83 36.75 28.30
N ASP A 366 -7.54 35.72 27.81
CA ASP A 366 -8.99 35.67 27.78
C ASP A 366 -9.57 35.64 29.22
N SER A 367 -8.93 34.93 30.16
CA SER A 367 -9.34 34.91 31.58
C SER A 367 -9.11 36.27 32.26
N ARG A 368 -8.00 36.94 31.95
CA ARG A 368 -7.73 38.30 32.43
C ARG A 368 -8.73 39.32 31.89
N GLU A 369 -9.05 39.27 30.61
CA GLU A 369 -10.03 40.16 29.98
C GLU A 369 -11.42 39.97 30.61
N GLU A 370 -11.85 38.73 30.83
CA GLU A 370 -13.11 38.42 31.51
C GLU A 370 -13.13 38.91 32.97
N LEU A 371 -12.03 38.72 33.72
CA LEU A 371 -11.93 39.22 35.09
C LEU A 371 -12.07 40.74 35.16
N LEU A 372 -11.44 41.47 34.22
CA LEU A 372 -11.58 42.92 34.13
C LEU A 372 -13.03 43.33 33.83
N GLN A 373 -13.71 42.63 32.93
CA GLN A 373 -15.13 42.87 32.64
C GLN A 373 -16.02 42.64 33.88
N ILE A 374 -15.71 41.61 34.69
CA ILE A 374 -16.42 41.36 35.95
C ILE A 374 -16.19 42.49 36.95
N ILE A 375 -14.95 42.97 37.10
CA ILE A 375 -14.61 44.11 37.97
C ILE A 375 -15.35 45.37 37.54
N ASP A 376 -15.37 45.68 36.25
CA ASP A 376 -16.07 46.85 35.70
C ASP A 376 -17.59 46.76 35.96
N ALA A 377 -18.19 45.59 35.73
CA ALA A 377 -19.59 45.35 36.00
C ALA A 377 -19.93 45.48 37.50
N TRP A 378 -19.05 45.00 38.40
CA TRP A 378 -19.20 45.19 39.84
C TRP A 378 -19.12 46.66 40.25
N ALA A 379 -18.17 47.41 39.67
CA ALA A 379 -18.02 48.84 39.94
C ALA A 379 -19.25 49.64 39.49
N GLU A 380 -19.83 49.30 38.35
CA GLU A 380 -21.09 49.89 37.87
C GLU A 380 -22.26 49.54 38.79
N ALA A 381 -22.38 48.28 39.20
CA ALA A 381 -23.40 47.83 40.17
C ALA A 381 -23.29 48.60 41.49
N LYS A 382 -22.08 48.75 42.06
CA LYS A 382 -21.85 49.51 43.29
C LYS A 382 -22.18 51.00 43.15
N ARG A 383 -21.87 51.60 42.00
CA ARG A 383 -22.23 53.00 41.72
C ARG A 383 -23.75 53.19 41.68
N LEU A 384 -24.47 52.26 41.05
CA LEU A 384 -25.93 52.27 41.00
C LEU A 384 -26.54 52.08 42.40
N GLU A 385 -26.07 51.10 43.18
CA GLU A 385 -26.51 50.91 44.57
C GLU A 385 -26.27 52.15 45.43
N ALA A 386 -25.08 52.76 45.34
CA ALA A 386 -24.75 53.97 46.09
C ALA A 386 -25.66 55.14 45.72
N TYR A 387 -25.95 55.31 44.42
CA TYR A 387 -26.91 56.32 43.95
C TYR A 387 -28.31 56.10 44.52
N PHE A 388 -28.84 54.87 44.44
CA PHE A 388 -30.17 54.56 44.97
C PHE A 388 -30.22 54.74 46.49
N ALA A 389 -29.19 54.31 47.21
CA ALA A 389 -29.12 54.48 48.67
C ALA A 389 -29.05 55.97 49.08
N ASP A 390 -28.31 56.81 48.36
CA ASP A 390 -28.27 58.26 48.59
C ASP A 390 -29.61 58.92 48.25
N ALA A 391 -30.21 58.56 47.11
CA ALA A 391 -31.51 59.08 46.68
C ALA A 391 -32.64 58.70 47.66
N GLU A 392 -32.66 57.46 48.15
CA GLU A 392 -33.60 57.01 49.19
C GLU A 392 -33.38 57.76 50.50
N ARG A 393 -32.13 57.97 50.92
CA ARG A 393 -31.80 58.72 52.14
C ARG A 393 -32.36 60.14 52.06
N ARG A 394 -32.09 60.87 50.98
CA ARG A 394 -32.59 62.23 50.76
C ARG A 394 -34.11 62.29 50.60
N ALA A 395 -34.73 61.21 50.09
CA ALA A 395 -36.19 61.13 49.98
C ALA A 395 -36.87 61.00 51.36
N ARG A 396 -36.20 60.46 52.38
CA ARG A 396 -36.76 60.32 53.74
C ARG A 396 -36.95 61.64 54.47
N ASP A 397 -36.19 62.67 54.09
CA ASP A 397 -36.22 64.01 54.69
C ASP A 397 -37.33 64.91 54.09
N LEU A 398 -38.15 64.37 53.17
CA LEU A 398 -39.27 65.08 52.53
C LEU A 398 -40.59 64.91 53.30
N PRO A 399 -41.54 65.88 53.18
CA PRO A 399 -42.89 65.75 53.73
C PRO A 399 -43.62 64.50 53.20
N ASP A 400 -44.47 63.89 54.03
CA ASP A 400 -45.00 62.53 53.84
C ASP A 400 -45.63 62.28 52.46
N GLU A 401 -46.42 63.22 51.93
CA GLU A 401 -47.10 63.08 50.64
C GLU A 401 -46.13 63.08 49.44
N GLN A 402 -44.98 63.75 49.55
CA GLN A 402 -43.93 63.77 48.52
C GLN A 402 -42.94 62.61 48.68
N LYS A 403 -42.71 62.18 49.93
CA LYS A 403 -41.84 61.07 50.29
C LYS A 403 -42.34 59.75 49.70
N GLU A 404 -43.62 59.42 49.87
CA GLU A 404 -44.19 58.18 49.33
C GLU A 404 -44.10 58.12 47.80
N ARG A 405 -44.44 59.21 47.10
CA ARG A 405 -44.34 59.29 45.64
C ARG A 405 -42.90 59.11 45.13
N LYS A 406 -41.91 59.68 45.82
CA LYS A 406 -40.49 59.54 45.42
C LYS A 406 -39.92 58.16 45.73
N ILE A 407 -40.29 57.54 46.85
CA ILE A 407 -39.87 56.17 47.19
C ILE A 407 -40.45 55.18 46.18
N GLU A 408 -41.72 55.30 45.81
CA GLU A 408 -42.35 54.43 44.81
C GLU A 408 -41.69 54.58 43.43
N LYS A 409 -41.32 55.81 43.04
CA LYS A 409 -40.58 56.05 41.80
C LYS A 409 -39.16 55.46 41.82
N LEU A 410 -38.46 55.53 42.96
CA LEU A 410 -37.15 54.89 43.14
C LEU A 410 -37.24 53.37 43.07
N ARG A 411 -38.31 52.78 43.62
CA ARG A 411 -38.58 51.33 43.54
C ARG A 411 -38.79 50.88 42.10
N GLN A 412 -39.58 51.61 41.31
CA GLN A 412 -39.79 51.31 39.88
C GLN A 412 -38.49 51.48 39.08
N ALA A 413 -37.71 52.53 39.34
CA ALA A 413 -36.41 52.73 38.72
C ALA A 413 -35.43 51.59 39.05
N ARG A 414 -35.42 51.09 40.29
CA ARG A 414 -34.60 49.95 40.70
C ARG A 414 -35.03 48.64 40.03
N ALA A 415 -36.33 48.44 39.84
CA ALA A 415 -36.86 47.27 39.12
C ALA A 415 -36.48 47.25 37.62
N LEU A 416 -36.31 48.42 36.99
CA LEU A 416 -35.86 48.52 35.60
C LEU A 416 -34.37 48.20 35.41
N VAL A 417 -33.54 48.40 36.44
CA VAL A 417 -32.09 48.18 36.38
C VAL A 417 -31.70 46.71 36.58
N GLY A 418 -32.59 45.88 37.16
CA GLY A 418 -32.39 44.43 37.30
C GLY A 418 -31.46 44.01 38.46
N SER A 419 -31.23 42.70 38.60
CA SER A 419 -30.33 42.13 39.63
C SER A 419 -28.88 42.58 39.39
N THR A 420 -28.29 43.15 40.44
CA THR A 420 -26.92 43.70 40.49
C THR A 420 -25.97 42.76 41.24
N ASP A 421 -26.30 41.46 41.30
CA ASP A 421 -25.49 40.49 42.03
C ASP A 421 -24.23 40.10 41.24
N ALA A 422 -23.15 40.82 41.54
CA ALA A 422 -21.85 40.59 40.95
C ALA A 422 -21.13 39.36 41.52
N LEU A 423 -21.55 38.84 42.68
CA LEU A 423 -20.95 37.63 43.27
C LEU A 423 -21.29 36.40 42.42
N GLU A 424 -22.52 36.29 41.92
CA GLU A 424 -22.91 35.22 40.98
C GLU A 424 -22.08 35.22 39.69
N ARG A 425 -21.64 36.39 39.21
CA ARG A 425 -20.80 36.51 38.01
C ARG A 425 -19.33 36.16 38.29
N PHE A 426 -18.85 36.43 39.49
CA PHE A 426 -17.50 36.03 39.92
C PHE A 426 -17.42 34.52 40.16
N ASP A 427 -18.46 33.91 40.73
CA ASP A 427 -18.53 32.45 40.93
C ASP A 427 -18.59 31.67 39.59
N ALA A 428 -18.97 32.33 38.50
CA ALA A 428 -18.97 31.77 37.15
C ALA A 428 -17.65 31.98 36.37
N TRP A 429 -16.73 32.80 36.88
CA TRP A 429 -15.42 33.04 36.27
C TRP A 429 -14.53 31.80 36.42
N ARG A 430 -13.76 31.49 35.37
CA ARG A 430 -12.81 30.37 35.36
C ARG A 430 -11.38 30.85 35.35
N ALA A 431 -10.57 30.26 36.21
CA ALA A 431 -9.14 30.48 36.23
C ALA A 431 -8.49 29.99 34.91
N PRO A 432 -7.31 30.51 34.52
CA PRO A 432 -6.61 30.06 33.31
C PRO A 432 -6.34 28.55 33.29
N GLU A 433 -6.19 27.89 34.45
CA GLU A 433 -5.98 26.44 34.54
C GLU A 433 -7.27 25.62 34.39
N GLU A 434 -8.46 26.26 34.47
CA GLU A 434 -9.79 25.63 34.39
C GLU A 434 -10.42 25.75 32.98
N ARG A 435 -9.65 26.27 32.02
CA ARG A 435 -9.99 26.43 30.59
C ARG A 435 -9.08 25.57 29.71
#